data_AF-A0A2E7IQ52-F1
#
_entry.id   AF-A0A2E7IQ52-F1
#
_cell.length_a   1.000
_cell.length_b   1.000
_cell.length_c   1.000
_cell.angle_alpha   90.00
_cell.angle_beta   90.00
_cell.angle_gamma   90.00
#
_symmetry.space_group_name_H-M   'P 1'
#
loop_
_entity.id
_entity.type
_entity.pdbx_description
1 polymer ?
#
loop_
_entity_poly.entity_id
_entity_poly.type
_entity_poly.pdbx_seq_one_letter_code
_entity_poly.pdbx_strand_id
1 'polypeptide(L)'
;MPDIKAICAVLEGKIRGNPVAVSLFEKEIPPQYQGLKVDPCQILRHAMDDGTLAYFDREHQDCVHGAFITGVHEGNEQIRSGRILTDYIPAYNLDAAHALNSGKFVLPQGTVRAIGTAPLDKVPEGVEINWMAVVCTPAWACQIAAARAVEDGVQPGSAAGGSFCTDLFVSPWFEENVVLTPGDMGGRMNNKLKPEELFVIIPMRWADNLLKILGEMPDVKGIYEATRPDDSEYWSRQRAKEAKAAVRSNDEATRLAKEKGLKISMDWEVEAVELVARSPRFVRGFAVGNIEDFAEEKGYPLITRAVIEEQMESSGVGKYLKFLR
;
A
#
# COMPACT_ATOMS: atom_id res chain seq x y z
N MET A 1 23.27 3.77 -2.16
CA MET A 1 22.47 2.55 -1.90
C MET A 1 21.48 2.90 -0.80
N PRO A 2 20.21 2.52 -0.96
CA PRO A 2 19.17 2.78 0.04
C PRO A 2 19.47 2.18 1.41
N ASP A 3 18.97 2.80 2.48
CA ASP A 3 19.08 2.25 3.85
C ASP A 3 18.08 1.12 4.05
N ILE A 4 18.47 -0.08 3.61
CA ILE A 4 17.64 -1.28 3.66
C ILE A 4 17.11 -1.59 5.06
N LYS A 5 17.92 -1.38 6.11
CA LYS A 5 17.48 -1.67 7.48
C LYS A 5 16.39 -0.71 7.92
N ALA A 6 16.57 0.58 7.67
CA ALA A 6 15.57 1.59 7.99
C ALA A 6 14.27 1.37 7.18
N ILE A 7 14.40 0.98 5.91
CA ILE A 7 13.25 0.69 5.03
C ILE A 7 12.45 -0.50 5.56
N CYS A 8 13.10 -1.61 5.91
CA CYS A 8 12.43 -2.76 6.51
C CYS A 8 11.71 -2.38 7.82
N ALA A 9 12.37 -1.59 8.68
CA ALA A 9 11.80 -1.14 9.94
C ALA A 9 10.56 -0.25 9.74
N VAL A 10 10.58 0.68 8.79
CA VAL A 10 9.43 1.56 8.57
C VAL A 10 8.24 0.82 7.95
N LEU A 11 8.46 -0.28 7.24
CA LEU A 11 7.41 -1.11 6.65
C LEU A 11 6.80 -2.13 7.62
N GLU A 12 7.41 -2.34 8.78
CA GLU A 12 6.93 -3.30 9.79
C GLU A 12 5.49 -2.99 10.21
N GLY A 13 4.65 -4.03 10.20
CA GLY A 13 3.22 -3.95 10.52
C GLY A 13 2.34 -3.25 9.46
N LYS A 14 2.92 -2.75 8.36
CA LYS A 14 2.20 -2.07 7.27
C LYS A 14 2.02 -2.94 6.03
N ILE A 15 2.92 -3.89 5.84
CA ILE A 15 2.94 -4.83 4.71
C ILE A 15 2.76 -6.28 5.20
N ARG A 16 2.42 -7.17 4.28
CA ARG A 16 2.43 -8.62 4.49
C ARG A 16 3.84 -9.17 4.25
N GLY A 17 4.30 -10.01 5.17
CA GLY A 17 5.56 -10.73 5.02
C GLY A 17 6.76 -9.80 4.88
N ASN A 18 7.79 -10.29 4.18
CA ASN A 18 9.00 -9.52 3.91
C ASN A 18 8.80 -8.58 2.71
N PRO A 19 9.37 -7.36 2.72
CA PRO A 19 9.58 -6.62 1.49
C PRO A 19 10.51 -7.44 0.58
N VAL A 20 10.18 -7.57 -0.70
CA VAL A 20 10.90 -8.46 -1.62
C VAL A 20 11.74 -7.66 -2.59
N ALA A 21 13.05 -7.89 -2.60
CA ALA A 21 13.95 -7.43 -3.64
C ALA A 21 13.73 -8.23 -4.94
N VAL A 22 13.81 -7.55 -6.07
CA VAL A 22 13.84 -8.14 -7.41
C VAL A 22 15.16 -7.76 -8.08
N SER A 23 15.87 -8.77 -8.60
CA SER A 23 17.16 -8.63 -9.26
C SER A 23 17.11 -9.25 -10.66
N LEU A 24 17.60 -8.54 -11.67
CA LEU A 24 17.75 -9.04 -13.02
C LEU A 24 19.16 -9.62 -13.20
N PHE A 25 19.26 -10.93 -13.41
CA PHE A 25 20.55 -11.59 -13.64
C PHE A 25 20.82 -11.70 -15.14
N GLU A 26 21.69 -10.85 -15.67
CA GLU A 26 22.03 -10.84 -17.10
C GLU A 26 22.97 -11.98 -17.50
N LYS A 27 23.94 -12.33 -16.64
CA LYS A 27 25.03 -13.26 -16.97
C LYS A 27 25.11 -14.45 -16.03
N GLU A 28 25.36 -14.17 -14.76
CA GLU A 28 25.56 -15.16 -13.71
C GLU A 28 24.47 -15.04 -12.65
N ILE A 29 24.05 -16.18 -12.13
CA ILE A 29 23.07 -16.28 -11.05
C ILE A 29 23.87 -16.54 -9.77
N PRO A 30 23.75 -15.70 -8.72
CA PRO A 30 24.48 -15.92 -7.49
C PRO A 30 24.12 -17.28 -6.88
N PRO A 31 25.10 -18.06 -6.39
CA PRO A 31 24.89 -19.46 -5.96
C PRO A 31 23.96 -19.61 -4.75
N GLN A 32 23.70 -18.52 -4.02
CA GLN A 32 22.78 -18.48 -2.89
C GLN A 32 21.31 -18.51 -3.33
N TYR A 33 21.01 -18.17 -4.59
CA TYR A 33 19.66 -18.22 -5.13
C TYR A 33 19.31 -19.63 -5.63
N GLN A 34 18.15 -20.12 -5.23
CA GLN A 34 17.65 -21.43 -5.63
C GLN A 34 16.74 -21.33 -6.86
N GLY A 35 16.99 -22.16 -7.88
CA GLY A 35 16.09 -22.26 -9.04
C GLY A 35 14.80 -22.96 -8.65
N LEU A 36 13.66 -22.29 -8.83
CA LEU A 36 12.34 -22.84 -8.49
C LEU A 36 11.50 -23.03 -9.75
N LYS A 37 11.00 -24.25 -9.97
CA LYS A 37 10.02 -24.52 -11.03
C LYS A 37 8.63 -24.10 -10.56
N VAL A 38 8.31 -22.83 -10.75
CA VAL A 38 7.04 -22.20 -10.38
C VAL A 38 6.56 -21.26 -11.47
N ASP A 39 5.30 -20.83 -11.41
CA ASP A 39 4.85 -19.71 -12.21
C ASP A 39 5.70 -18.46 -11.87
N PRO A 40 6.18 -17.68 -12.87
CA PRO A 40 7.06 -16.54 -12.59
C PRO A 40 6.49 -15.55 -11.56
N CYS A 41 5.18 -15.30 -11.56
CA CYS A 41 4.55 -14.45 -10.55
C CYS A 41 4.57 -15.03 -9.14
N GLN A 42 4.63 -16.36 -8.97
CA GLN A 42 4.63 -17.04 -7.68
C GLN A 42 5.93 -16.83 -6.91
N ILE A 43 7.04 -16.57 -7.62
CA ILE A 43 8.36 -16.50 -7.00
C ILE A 43 8.42 -15.44 -5.89
N LEU A 44 7.67 -14.34 -6.06
CA LEU A 44 7.54 -13.28 -5.08
C LEU A 44 7.07 -13.80 -3.72
N ARG A 45 6.11 -14.74 -3.71
CA ARG A 45 5.59 -15.35 -2.49
C ARG A 45 6.66 -16.12 -1.72
N HIS A 46 7.56 -16.82 -2.42
CA HIS A 46 8.60 -17.60 -1.76
C HIS A 46 9.61 -16.69 -1.04
N ALA A 47 9.92 -15.52 -1.60
CA ALA A 47 10.69 -14.52 -0.88
C ALA A 47 9.85 -13.86 0.24
N MET A 48 8.62 -13.45 -0.06
CA MET A 48 7.76 -12.71 0.87
C MET A 48 7.37 -13.52 2.12
N ASP A 49 6.84 -14.73 1.94
CA ASP A 49 6.27 -15.55 3.01
C ASP A 49 7.29 -16.56 3.58
N ASP A 50 8.09 -17.21 2.72
CA ASP A 50 9.01 -18.29 3.15
C ASP A 50 10.43 -17.78 3.46
N GLY A 51 10.75 -16.56 3.01
CA GLY A 51 12.07 -15.96 3.21
C GLY A 51 13.17 -16.52 2.29
N THR A 52 12.77 -17.16 1.19
CA THR A 52 13.67 -17.87 0.25
C THR A 52 14.33 -16.90 -0.73
N LEU A 53 15.63 -17.11 -0.98
CA LEU A 53 16.32 -16.51 -2.12
C LEU A 53 16.09 -17.43 -3.32
N ALA A 54 15.26 -17.01 -4.27
CA ALA A 54 14.80 -17.84 -5.37
C ALA A 54 15.03 -17.14 -6.70
N TYR A 55 15.27 -17.90 -7.76
CA TYR A 55 15.21 -17.40 -9.13
C TYR A 55 14.33 -18.30 -10.01
N PHE A 56 13.83 -17.72 -11.09
CA PHE A 56 13.31 -18.46 -12.24
C PHE A 56 14.11 -18.09 -13.48
N ASP A 57 14.25 -19.04 -14.39
CA ASP A 57 14.92 -18.88 -15.68
C ASP A 57 14.18 -19.70 -16.74
N ARG A 58 14.82 -19.94 -17.89
CA ARG A 58 14.26 -20.75 -18.96
C ARG A 58 13.92 -22.18 -18.53
N GLU A 59 14.72 -22.77 -17.66
CA GLU A 59 14.61 -24.17 -17.23
C GLU A 59 13.77 -24.32 -15.95
N HIS A 60 13.73 -23.27 -15.13
CA HIS A 60 13.07 -23.21 -13.83
C HIS A 60 11.85 -22.27 -13.90
N GLN A 61 10.84 -22.63 -14.70
CA GLN A 61 9.55 -21.94 -14.74
C GLN A 61 8.42 -22.92 -15.09
N ASP A 62 7.20 -22.62 -14.64
CA ASP A 62 5.99 -23.43 -14.91
C ASP A 62 4.89 -22.67 -15.69
N CYS A 63 5.15 -21.40 -16.07
CA CYS A 63 4.29 -20.63 -16.96
C CYS A 63 5.07 -19.88 -18.04
N VAL A 64 4.92 -20.37 -19.27
CA VAL A 64 5.58 -19.84 -20.47
C VAL A 64 5.14 -18.39 -20.78
N HIS A 65 3.93 -17.98 -20.39
CA HIS A 65 3.46 -16.60 -20.60
C HIS A 65 4.24 -15.59 -19.74
N GLY A 66 4.44 -15.91 -18.45
CA GLY A 66 5.27 -15.09 -17.57
C GLY A 66 6.73 -15.07 -18.04
N ALA A 67 7.26 -16.23 -18.43
CA ALA A 67 8.62 -16.37 -18.95
C ALA A 67 8.85 -15.61 -20.27
N PHE A 68 7.82 -15.53 -21.11
CA PHE A 68 7.83 -14.72 -22.33
C PHE A 68 7.90 -13.23 -22.04
N ILE A 69 7.03 -12.75 -21.16
CA ILE A 69 6.97 -11.35 -20.75
C ILE A 69 8.32 -10.88 -20.19
N THR A 70 8.99 -11.73 -19.43
CA THR A 70 10.26 -11.40 -18.78
C THR A 70 11.49 -11.67 -19.63
N GLY A 71 11.33 -12.07 -20.89
CA GLY A 71 12.44 -12.22 -21.83
C GLY A 71 13.33 -13.46 -21.64
N VAL A 72 12.96 -14.37 -20.72
CA VAL A 72 13.73 -15.60 -20.43
C VAL A 72 13.33 -16.78 -21.33
N HIS A 73 12.18 -16.70 -22.01
CA HIS A 73 11.70 -17.71 -22.94
C HIS A 73 10.95 -17.09 -24.13
N GLU A 74 11.14 -17.60 -25.35
CA GLU A 74 10.55 -17.03 -26.58
C GLU A 74 9.01 -17.10 -26.69
N GLY A 75 8.31 -17.62 -25.68
CA GLY A 75 6.89 -17.93 -25.76
C GLY A 75 6.53 -19.00 -26.80
N ASN A 76 5.23 -19.25 -26.96
CA ASN A 76 4.69 -20.04 -28.06
C ASN A 76 3.87 -19.14 -29.01
N GLU A 77 3.31 -19.70 -30.09
CA GLU A 77 2.53 -18.91 -31.07
C GLU A 77 1.27 -18.26 -30.46
N GLN A 78 0.55 -18.96 -29.58
CA GLN A 78 -0.66 -18.42 -28.93
C GLN A 78 -0.35 -17.23 -28.02
N ILE A 79 0.78 -17.27 -27.31
CA ILE A 79 1.26 -16.19 -26.45
C ILE A 79 1.74 -15.02 -27.32
N ARG A 80 2.61 -15.26 -28.29
CA ARG A 80 3.19 -14.20 -29.15
C ARG A 80 2.12 -13.46 -29.96
N SER A 81 1.08 -14.16 -30.39
CA SER A 81 -0.04 -13.56 -31.14
C SER A 81 -1.08 -12.87 -30.26
N GLY A 82 -1.12 -13.16 -28.95
CA GLY A 82 -2.18 -12.69 -28.06
C GLY A 82 -3.48 -13.51 -28.13
N ARG A 83 -3.54 -14.55 -28.98
CA ARG A 83 -4.71 -15.42 -29.14
C ARG A 83 -5.12 -16.15 -27.86
N ILE A 84 -4.21 -16.28 -26.90
CA ILE A 84 -4.55 -16.80 -25.56
C ILE A 84 -5.76 -16.07 -24.94
N LEU A 85 -5.93 -14.78 -25.22
CA LEU A 85 -7.06 -13.99 -24.71
C LEU A 85 -8.37 -14.40 -25.38
N THR A 86 -8.40 -14.52 -26.71
CA THR A 86 -9.61 -14.90 -27.45
C THR A 86 -9.96 -16.38 -27.28
N ASP A 87 -8.96 -17.25 -27.19
CA ASP A 87 -9.15 -18.69 -27.11
C ASP A 87 -9.72 -19.11 -25.74
N TYR A 88 -9.43 -18.37 -24.66
CA TYR A 88 -9.78 -18.75 -23.29
C TYR A 88 -10.60 -17.72 -22.50
N ILE A 89 -10.75 -16.49 -22.98
CA ILE A 89 -11.56 -15.46 -22.34
C ILE A 89 -12.66 -15.01 -23.32
N PRO A 90 -13.89 -15.56 -23.21
CA PRO A 90 -14.97 -15.33 -24.18
C PRO A 90 -15.35 -13.86 -24.42
N ALA A 91 -15.00 -12.97 -23.49
CA ALA A 91 -15.27 -11.54 -23.60
C ALA A 91 -14.31 -10.80 -24.55
N TYR A 92 -13.13 -11.36 -24.84
CA TYR A 92 -12.18 -10.72 -25.76
C TYR A 92 -12.57 -11.01 -27.21
N ASN A 93 -12.70 -9.94 -28.00
CA ASN A 93 -12.62 -10.05 -29.45
C ASN A 93 -11.14 -9.99 -29.90
N LEU A 94 -10.89 -10.33 -31.17
CA LEU A 94 -9.54 -10.44 -31.72
C LEU A 94 -8.79 -9.10 -31.72
N ASP A 95 -9.46 -8.01 -32.07
CA ASP A 95 -8.85 -6.68 -32.12
C ASP A 95 -8.38 -6.22 -30.73
N ALA A 96 -9.21 -6.42 -29.70
CA ALA A 96 -8.87 -6.11 -28.32
C ALA A 96 -7.72 -6.99 -27.83
N ALA A 97 -7.69 -8.28 -28.20
CA ALA A 97 -6.61 -9.18 -27.84
C ALA A 97 -5.27 -8.76 -28.47
N HIS A 98 -5.27 -8.40 -29.75
CA HIS A 98 -4.07 -7.90 -30.43
C HIS A 98 -3.61 -6.55 -29.87
N ALA A 99 -4.53 -5.62 -29.62
CA ALA A 99 -4.21 -4.32 -29.02
C ALA A 99 -3.60 -4.48 -27.62
N LEU A 100 -4.21 -5.33 -26.78
CA LEU A 100 -3.68 -5.60 -25.45
C LEU A 100 -2.32 -6.28 -25.53
N ASN A 101 -2.12 -7.26 -26.42
CA ASN A 101 -0.86 -7.98 -26.51
C ASN A 101 0.28 -7.12 -27.07
N SER A 102 0.02 -6.26 -28.04
CA SER A 102 1.01 -5.34 -28.62
C SER A 102 1.31 -4.13 -27.74
N GLY A 103 0.38 -3.72 -26.89
CA GLY A 103 0.59 -2.63 -25.92
C GLY A 103 1.28 -3.07 -24.63
N LYS A 104 1.48 -4.37 -24.40
CA LYS A 104 2.21 -4.87 -23.22
C LYS A 104 3.70 -4.64 -23.37
N PHE A 105 4.34 -4.19 -22.29
CA PHE A 105 5.78 -4.28 -22.19
C PHE A 105 6.21 -5.74 -22.06
N VAL A 106 7.23 -6.10 -22.84
CA VAL A 106 7.92 -7.38 -22.81
C VAL A 106 9.41 -7.06 -22.80
N LEU A 107 10.16 -7.65 -21.86
CA LEU A 107 11.61 -7.52 -21.87
C LEU A 107 12.17 -8.17 -23.14
N PRO A 108 13.12 -7.52 -23.85
CA PRO A 108 13.69 -8.11 -25.04
C PRO A 108 14.30 -9.48 -24.73
N GLN A 109 14.05 -10.44 -25.60
CA GLN A 109 14.48 -11.83 -25.40
C GLN A 109 16.00 -11.91 -25.24
N GLY A 110 16.46 -12.65 -24.23
CA GLY A 110 17.88 -12.83 -23.94
C GLY A 110 18.55 -11.65 -23.22
N THR A 111 17.81 -10.59 -22.86
CA THR A 111 18.34 -9.47 -22.03
C THR A 111 18.67 -9.96 -20.62
N VAL A 112 17.85 -10.84 -20.08
CA VAL A 112 18.02 -11.42 -18.75
C VAL A 112 18.10 -12.93 -18.87
N ARG A 113 19.07 -13.53 -18.16
CA ARG A 113 19.20 -14.98 -18.03
C ARG A 113 18.19 -15.52 -17.02
N ALA A 114 18.01 -14.81 -15.91
CA ALA A 114 17.12 -15.19 -14.84
C ALA A 114 16.64 -13.96 -14.08
N ILE A 115 15.54 -14.11 -13.35
CA ILE A 115 15.06 -13.09 -12.41
C ILE A 115 15.08 -13.69 -11.01
N GLY A 116 15.79 -13.01 -10.11
CA GLY A 116 15.90 -13.37 -8.70
C GLY A 116 14.96 -12.55 -7.82
N THR A 117 14.45 -13.21 -6.78
CA THR A 117 13.74 -12.56 -5.67
C THR A 117 14.27 -13.03 -4.33
N ALA A 118 14.36 -12.11 -3.37
CA ALA A 118 14.80 -12.38 -2.00
C ALA A 118 14.11 -11.42 -1.04
N PRO A 119 13.96 -11.76 0.26
CA PRO A 119 13.72 -10.74 1.28
C PRO A 119 14.76 -9.62 1.15
N LEU A 120 14.30 -8.37 1.20
CA LEU A 120 15.11 -7.19 0.92
C LEU A 120 16.38 -7.14 1.79
N ASP A 121 16.28 -7.55 3.05
CA ASP A 121 17.36 -7.59 4.04
C ASP A 121 18.27 -8.82 3.96
N LYS A 122 17.95 -9.79 3.08
CA LYS A 122 18.72 -11.02 2.86
C LYS A 122 19.41 -11.07 1.50
N VAL A 123 19.32 -10.01 0.69
CA VAL A 123 20.03 -9.93 -0.57
C VAL A 123 21.54 -10.06 -0.32
N PRO A 124 22.26 -10.99 -0.99
CA PRO A 124 23.70 -11.12 -0.83
C PRO A 124 24.46 -9.86 -1.23
N GLU A 125 25.57 -9.59 -0.56
CA GLU A 125 26.45 -8.48 -0.91
C GLU A 125 26.92 -8.58 -2.36
N GLY A 126 26.92 -7.45 -3.08
CA GLY A 126 27.30 -7.38 -4.49
C GLY A 126 26.19 -7.73 -5.48
N VAL A 127 25.00 -8.15 -5.02
CA VAL A 127 23.84 -8.34 -5.90
C VAL A 127 23.09 -7.02 -6.07
N GLU A 128 22.92 -6.60 -7.33
CA GLU A 128 22.12 -5.43 -7.67
C GLU A 128 20.63 -5.70 -7.45
N ILE A 129 19.96 -4.79 -6.75
CA ILE A 129 18.52 -4.79 -6.58
C ILE A 129 17.95 -3.72 -7.51
N ASN A 130 17.17 -4.12 -8.52
CA ASN A 130 16.61 -3.17 -9.48
C ASN A 130 15.38 -2.46 -8.89
N TRP A 131 14.49 -3.22 -8.26
CA TRP A 131 13.33 -2.71 -7.54
C TRP A 131 12.93 -3.64 -6.41
N MET A 132 12.06 -3.16 -5.55
CA MET A 132 11.39 -3.96 -4.53
C MET A 132 9.89 -4.03 -4.78
N ALA A 133 9.25 -5.06 -4.24
CA ALA A 133 7.81 -5.21 -4.23
C ALA A 133 7.31 -5.51 -2.81
N VAL A 134 6.14 -4.94 -2.48
CA VAL A 134 5.46 -5.17 -1.21
C VAL A 134 3.99 -5.49 -1.44
N VAL A 135 3.39 -6.26 -0.53
CA VAL A 135 1.96 -6.53 -0.51
C VAL A 135 1.34 -5.85 0.70
N CYS A 136 0.31 -5.04 0.52
CA CYS A 136 -0.32 -4.30 1.60
C CYS A 136 -1.79 -3.96 1.30
N THR A 137 -2.48 -3.38 2.26
CA THR A 137 -3.86 -2.90 2.07
C THR A 137 -3.87 -1.57 1.30
N PRO A 138 -4.99 -1.18 0.65
CA PRO A 138 -5.10 0.09 -0.06
C PRO A 138 -4.69 1.33 0.77
N ALA A 139 -4.94 1.30 2.08
CA ALA A 139 -4.59 2.38 2.99
C ALA A 139 -3.07 2.59 3.14
N TRP A 140 -2.28 1.51 3.09
CA TRP A 140 -0.82 1.63 3.07
C TRP A 140 -0.29 1.80 1.66
N ALA A 141 -0.94 1.16 0.67
CA ALA A 141 -0.55 1.25 -0.72
C ALA A 141 -0.57 2.70 -1.23
N CYS A 142 -1.54 3.52 -0.83
CA CYS A 142 -1.60 4.92 -1.26
C CYS A 142 -0.41 5.76 -0.75
N GLN A 143 0.12 5.47 0.43
CA GLN A 143 1.27 6.17 1.00
C GLN A 143 2.59 5.63 0.40
N ILE A 144 2.72 4.30 0.33
CA ILE A 144 3.91 3.64 -0.21
C ILE A 144 4.08 3.97 -1.70
N ALA A 145 2.99 4.01 -2.47
CA ALA A 145 3.03 4.34 -3.89
C ALA A 145 3.51 5.78 -4.16
N ALA A 146 3.38 6.68 -3.19
CA ALA A 146 3.84 8.05 -3.30
C ALA A 146 5.37 8.22 -3.15
N ALA A 147 6.14 7.13 -2.98
CA ALA A 147 7.59 7.17 -2.77
C ALA A 147 8.35 8.01 -3.81
N ARG A 148 7.90 8.02 -5.08
CA ARG A 148 8.47 8.93 -6.09
C ARG A 148 7.87 10.34 -6.01
N ALA A 149 6.54 10.42 -5.91
CA ALA A 149 5.79 11.67 -5.95
C ALA A 149 6.26 12.69 -4.89
N VAL A 150 6.72 12.23 -3.73
CA VAL A 150 7.25 13.11 -2.67
C VAL A 150 8.60 13.76 -3.00
N GLU A 151 9.29 13.29 -4.03
CA GLU A 151 10.57 13.85 -4.47
C GLU A 151 10.44 14.68 -5.75
N ASP A 152 9.78 14.15 -6.79
CA ASP A 152 9.70 14.80 -8.10
C ASP A 152 8.27 15.13 -8.58
N GLY A 153 7.25 14.83 -7.76
CA GLY A 153 5.84 15.09 -8.10
C GLY A 153 5.23 14.13 -9.11
N VAL A 154 5.97 13.15 -9.64
CA VAL A 154 5.44 12.18 -10.60
C VAL A 154 4.54 11.18 -9.89
N GLN A 155 3.29 11.10 -10.35
CA GLN A 155 2.30 10.18 -9.80
C GLN A 155 2.71 8.72 -10.07
N PRO A 156 2.40 7.79 -9.15
CA PRO A 156 2.61 6.37 -9.39
C PRO A 156 1.77 5.91 -10.59
N GLY A 157 2.33 5.00 -11.38
CA GLY A 157 1.57 4.27 -12.39
C GLY A 157 0.56 3.34 -11.72
N SER A 158 -0.60 3.16 -12.36
CA SER A 158 -1.58 2.16 -11.96
C SER A 158 -1.76 1.14 -13.07
N ALA A 159 -1.53 -0.13 -12.79
CA ALA A 159 -1.80 -1.20 -13.74
C ALA A 159 -3.11 -1.92 -13.38
N ALA A 160 -3.97 -2.13 -14.37
CA ALA A 160 -5.23 -2.86 -14.21
C ALA A 160 -5.55 -3.62 -15.50
N GLY A 161 -5.97 -4.88 -15.38
CA GLY A 161 -6.34 -5.72 -16.53
C GLY A 161 -5.17 -6.25 -17.37
N GLY A 162 -3.93 -5.91 -17.01
CA GLY A 162 -2.69 -6.43 -17.61
C GLY A 162 -2.27 -7.77 -17.03
N SER A 163 -1.09 -8.26 -17.44
CA SER A 163 -0.48 -9.46 -16.85
C SER A 163 0.39 -9.04 -15.67
N PHE A 164 0.23 -9.66 -14.49
CA PHE A 164 1.00 -9.24 -13.30
C PHE A 164 2.51 -9.39 -13.47
N CYS A 165 2.98 -10.35 -14.29
CA CYS A 165 4.40 -10.47 -14.61
C CYS A 165 4.94 -9.22 -15.33
N THR A 166 4.11 -8.52 -16.12
CA THR A 166 4.49 -7.24 -16.75
C THR A 166 4.64 -6.18 -15.66
N ASP A 167 3.63 -6.02 -14.82
CA ASP A 167 3.62 -5.01 -13.75
C ASP A 167 4.80 -5.20 -12.77
N LEU A 168 5.10 -6.45 -12.41
CA LEU A 168 6.11 -6.78 -11.42
C LEU A 168 7.54 -6.74 -11.98
N PHE A 169 7.75 -7.27 -13.19
CA PHE A 169 9.11 -7.52 -13.67
C PHE A 169 9.55 -6.63 -14.83
N VAL A 170 8.62 -5.94 -15.50
CA VAL A 170 8.88 -5.29 -16.79
C VAL A 170 8.57 -3.80 -16.74
N SER A 171 7.39 -3.40 -16.29
CA SER A 171 7.01 -1.98 -16.21
C SER A 171 8.04 -1.14 -15.43
N PRO A 172 8.60 -1.58 -14.28
CA PRO A 172 9.61 -0.80 -13.57
C PRO A 172 10.90 -0.58 -14.38
N TRP A 173 11.24 -1.48 -15.31
CA TRP A 173 12.41 -1.35 -16.18
C TRP A 173 12.22 -0.27 -17.25
N PHE A 174 11.02 -0.17 -17.83
CA PHE A 174 10.71 0.81 -18.88
C PHE A 174 10.34 2.19 -18.33
N GLU A 175 9.53 2.22 -17.27
CA GLU A 175 8.94 3.47 -16.77
C GLU A 175 9.76 4.09 -15.65
N GLU A 176 10.57 3.28 -14.97
CA GLU A 176 11.36 3.67 -13.80
C GLU A 176 10.50 4.39 -12.74
N ASN A 177 9.21 4.04 -12.69
CA ASN A 177 8.20 4.63 -11.84
C ASN A 177 7.69 3.61 -10.81
N VAL A 178 7.07 4.11 -9.74
CA VAL A 178 6.35 3.27 -8.77
C VAL A 178 5.06 2.78 -9.42
N VAL A 179 4.79 1.48 -9.32
CA VAL A 179 3.60 0.83 -9.90
C VAL A 179 2.71 0.29 -8.80
N LEU A 180 1.44 0.71 -8.79
CA LEU A 180 0.38 0.14 -7.98
C LEU A 180 -0.45 -0.82 -8.85
N THR A 181 -0.62 -2.07 -8.41
CA THR A 181 -1.41 -3.06 -9.14
C THR A 181 -2.22 -3.97 -8.20
N PRO A 182 -3.48 -4.29 -8.53
CA PRO A 182 -4.22 -5.33 -7.84
C PRO A 182 -3.73 -6.75 -8.19
N GLY A 183 -2.91 -6.88 -9.23
CA GLY A 183 -2.54 -8.15 -9.86
C GLY A 183 -3.68 -8.72 -10.71
N ASP A 184 -3.32 -9.51 -11.72
CA ASP A 184 -4.27 -10.33 -12.46
C ASP A 184 -4.64 -11.60 -11.68
N MET A 185 -5.54 -12.41 -12.25
CA MET A 185 -6.00 -13.66 -11.61
C MET A 185 -4.82 -14.57 -11.21
N GLY A 186 -3.82 -14.73 -12.10
CA GLY A 186 -2.64 -15.55 -11.82
C GLY A 186 -1.77 -14.95 -10.70
N GLY A 187 -1.45 -13.66 -10.80
CA GLY A 187 -0.68 -12.94 -9.78
C GLY A 187 -1.32 -13.02 -8.40
N ARG A 188 -2.65 -12.87 -8.32
CA ARG A 188 -3.38 -12.98 -7.05
C ARG A 188 -3.41 -14.40 -6.49
N MET A 189 -3.75 -15.39 -7.32
CA MET A 189 -3.89 -16.79 -6.89
C MET A 189 -2.55 -17.38 -6.45
N ASN A 190 -1.49 -17.19 -7.24
CA ASN A 190 -0.18 -17.77 -6.97
C ASN A 190 0.50 -17.14 -5.75
N ASN A 191 0.26 -15.85 -5.49
CA ASN A 191 0.73 -15.17 -4.28
C ASN A 191 -0.24 -15.27 -3.09
N LYS A 192 -1.39 -15.94 -3.26
CA LYS A 192 -2.42 -16.09 -2.24
C LYS A 192 -2.86 -14.73 -1.65
N LEU A 193 -3.08 -13.74 -2.50
CA LEU A 193 -3.50 -12.40 -2.06
C LEU A 193 -4.91 -12.45 -1.46
N LYS A 194 -5.08 -11.74 -0.35
CA LYS A 194 -6.42 -11.48 0.20
C LYS A 194 -7.18 -10.49 -0.68
N PRO A 195 -8.53 -10.49 -0.63
CA PRO A 195 -9.36 -9.54 -1.39
C PRO A 195 -8.91 -8.08 -1.22
N GLU A 196 -8.53 -7.70 -0.01
CA GLU A 196 -8.09 -6.36 0.38
C GLU A 196 -6.59 -6.08 0.19
N GLU A 197 -5.82 -6.98 -0.44
CA GLU A 197 -4.38 -6.81 -0.66
C GLU A 197 -4.09 -6.37 -2.11
N LEU A 198 -3.10 -5.47 -2.24
CA LEU A 198 -2.54 -4.92 -3.48
C LEU A 198 -1.01 -5.08 -3.48
N PHE A 199 -0.41 -5.03 -4.65
CA PHE A 199 1.05 -4.93 -4.81
C PHE A 199 1.46 -3.47 -5.05
N VAL A 200 2.60 -3.09 -4.46
CA VAL A 200 3.30 -1.86 -4.80
C VAL A 200 4.73 -2.21 -5.19
N ILE A 201 5.13 -1.80 -6.39
CA ILE A 201 6.46 -2.06 -6.95
C ILE A 201 7.23 -0.74 -7.01
N ILE A 202 8.41 -0.71 -6.41
CA ILE A 202 9.15 0.51 -6.10
C ILE A 202 10.57 0.34 -6.64
N PRO A 203 10.95 1.06 -7.71
CA PRO A 203 12.35 1.17 -8.13
C PRO A 203 13.26 1.54 -6.97
N MET A 204 14.40 0.87 -6.83
CA MET A 204 15.25 1.06 -5.64
C MET A 204 15.74 2.50 -5.47
N ARG A 205 15.85 3.27 -6.57
CA ARG A 205 16.17 4.70 -6.53
C ARG A 205 15.19 5.53 -5.69
N TRP A 206 13.94 5.08 -5.53
CA TRP A 206 12.89 5.78 -4.78
C TRP A 206 12.67 5.20 -3.38
N ALA A 207 13.35 4.11 -3.02
CA ALA A 207 13.03 3.37 -1.80
C ALA A 207 13.30 4.16 -0.50
N ASP A 208 14.33 5.01 -0.46
CA ASP A 208 14.63 5.85 0.72
C ASP A 208 13.53 6.87 1.02
N ASN A 209 12.71 7.25 0.03
CA ASN A 209 11.58 8.16 0.27
C ASN A 209 10.47 7.52 1.10
N LEU A 210 10.47 6.19 1.26
CA LEU A 210 9.60 5.51 2.21
C LEU A 210 9.84 5.99 3.64
N LEU A 211 11.09 6.33 3.99
CA LEU A 211 11.43 6.86 5.31
C LEU A 211 10.78 8.22 5.55
N LYS A 212 10.68 9.05 4.51
CA LYS A 212 10.05 10.37 4.58
C LYS A 212 8.52 10.21 4.66
N ILE A 213 7.90 9.55 3.70
CA ILE A 213 6.43 9.49 3.58
C ILE A 213 5.77 8.67 4.69
N LEU A 214 6.46 7.66 5.24
CA LEU A 214 5.93 6.85 6.34
C LEU A 214 6.45 7.30 7.72
N GLY A 215 7.50 8.13 7.75
CA GLY A 215 8.06 8.69 8.99
C GLY A 215 7.47 10.06 9.36
N GLU A 216 6.98 10.83 8.39
CA GLU A 216 6.32 12.10 8.61
C GLU A 216 4.80 11.94 8.68
N MET A 217 4.16 12.76 9.52
CA MET A 217 2.70 12.73 9.67
C MET A 217 2.08 13.92 8.94
N PRO A 218 1.19 13.69 7.97
CA PRO A 218 0.52 14.79 7.28
C PRO A 218 -0.44 15.52 8.22
N ASP A 219 -0.53 16.85 8.07
CA ASP A 219 -1.57 17.65 8.72
C ASP A 219 -2.91 17.46 8.00
N VAL A 220 -3.56 16.32 8.26
CA VAL A 220 -4.84 15.96 7.65
C VAL A 220 -5.91 17.00 7.96
N LYS A 221 -5.88 17.59 9.16
CA LYS A 221 -6.83 18.63 9.55
C LYS A 221 -6.60 19.90 8.74
N GLY A 222 -5.35 20.36 8.64
CA GLY A 222 -5.01 21.53 7.84
C GLY A 222 -5.37 21.35 6.36
N ILE A 223 -5.13 20.17 5.78
CA ILE A 223 -5.55 19.85 4.40
C ILE A 223 -7.08 19.88 4.27
N TYR A 224 -7.78 19.26 5.21
CA TYR A 224 -9.25 19.24 5.22
C TYR A 224 -9.82 20.66 5.33
N GLU A 225 -9.29 21.49 6.22
CA GLU A 225 -9.70 22.88 6.42
C GLU A 225 -9.38 23.75 5.20
N ALA A 226 -8.18 23.62 4.62
CA ALA A 226 -7.77 24.37 3.43
C ALA A 226 -8.60 24.07 2.17
N THR A 227 -9.29 22.93 2.13
CA THR A 227 -10.15 22.54 1.01
C THR A 227 -11.62 22.91 1.23
N ARG A 228 -11.98 23.56 2.35
CA ARG A 228 -13.34 24.04 2.61
C ARG A 228 -13.54 25.44 2.04
N PRO A 229 -14.60 25.68 1.25
CA PRO A 229 -14.94 27.04 0.85
C PRO A 229 -15.37 27.87 2.08
N ASP A 230 -15.20 29.19 2.00
CA ASP A 230 -15.45 30.12 3.11
C ASP A 230 -16.90 30.07 3.64
N ASP A 231 -17.85 29.72 2.77
CA ASP A 231 -19.28 29.60 3.08
C ASP A 231 -19.70 28.21 3.57
N SER A 232 -18.75 27.28 3.76
CA SER A 232 -19.05 25.95 4.26
C SER A 232 -19.68 25.97 5.65
N GLU A 233 -20.73 25.17 5.85
CA GLU A 233 -21.33 24.90 7.16
C GLU A 233 -20.31 24.37 8.19
N TYR A 234 -19.20 23.81 7.73
CA TYR A 234 -18.07 23.45 8.59
C TYR A 234 -17.61 24.65 9.42
N TRP A 235 -17.43 25.82 8.80
CA TRP A 235 -16.92 27.01 9.49
C TRP A 235 -17.92 27.60 10.46
N SER A 236 -19.22 27.56 10.15
CA SER A 236 -20.26 27.96 11.12
C SER A 236 -20.28 27.00 12.31
N ARG A 237 -20.13 25.69 12.09
CA ARG A 237 -20.01 24.70 13.16
C ARG A 237 -18.75 24.92 14.00
N GLN A 238 -17.59 25.15 13.38
CA GLN A 238 -16.35 25.43 14.13
C GLN A 238 -16.48 26.70 14.99
N ARG A 239 -17.01 27.81 14.44
CA ARG A 239 -17.27 29.02 15.22
C ARG A 239 -18.24 28.78 16.38
N ALA A 240 -19.28 27.98 16.17
CA ALA A 240 -20.22 27.61 17.23
C ALA A 240 -19.54 26.75 18.30
N LYS A 241 -18.70 25.78 17.92
CA LYS A 241 -17.91 24.94 18.84
C LYS A 241 -16.92 25.77 19.65
N GLU A 242 -16.22 26.72 19.02
CA GLU A 242 -15.30 27.63 19.71
C GLU A 242 -16.04 28.54 20.70
N ALA A 243 -17.20 29.08 20.32
CA ALA A 243 -18.03 29.88 21.20
C ALA A 243 -18.55 29.06 22.40
N LYS A 244 -19.01 27.81 22.18
CA LYS A 244 -19.40 26.89 23.26
C LYS A 244 -18.22 26.62 24.19
N ALA A 245 -17.06 26.24 23.64
CA ALA A 245 -15.85 25.94 24.41
C ALA A 245 -15.36 27.12 25.25
N ALA A 246 -15.48 28.36 24.76
CA ALA A 246 -15.06 29.57 25.48
C ALA A 246 -15.90 29.86 26.75
N VAL A 247 -17.11 29.30 26.85
CA VAL A 247 -18.05 29.55 27.96
C VAL A 247 -18.17 28.33 28.89
N ARG A 248 -17.49 27.21 28.61
CA ARG A 248 -17.61 25.99 29.43
C ARG A 248 -16.98 26.15 30.82
N SER A 249 -17.62 25.49 31.79
CA SER A 249 -17.22 25.49 33.20
C SER A 249 -15.89 24.73 33.40
N ASN A 250 -15.15 25.07 34.46
CA ASN A 250 -13.90 24.42 34.83
C ASN A 250 -14.12 23.04 35.50
N ASP A 251 -15.01 22.24 34.93
CA ASP A 251 -15.32 20.88 35.40
C ASP A 251 -14.10 19.94 35.22
N GLU A 252 -14.13 18.82 35.93
CA GLU A 252 -13.00 17.88 36.00
C GLU A 252 -12.62 17.32 34.63
N ALA A 253 -13.61 16.99 33.79
CA ALA A 253 -13.38 16.49 32.43
C ALA A 253 -12.75 17.55 31.52
N THR A 254 -13.18 18.81 31.62
CA THR A 254 -12.63 19.94 30.84
C THR A 254 -11.19 20.25 31.25
N ARG A 255 -10.88 20.17 32.55
CA ARG A 255 -9.49 20.28 33.04
C ARG A 255 -8.61 19.15 32.52
N LEU A 256 -9.10 17.91 32.60
CA LEU A 256 -8.37 16.75 32.11
C LEU A 256 -8.14 16.82 30.60
N ALA A 257 -9.15 17.19 29.83
CA ALA A 257 -9.03 17.36 28.39
C ALA A 257 -7.93 18.37 28.04
N LYS A 258 -7.90 19.52 28.72
CA LYS A 258 -6.85 20.53 28.55
C LYS A 258 -5.46 20.01 28.91
N GLU A 259 -5.32 19.27 30.01
CA GLU A 259 -4.06 18.61 30.40
C GLU A 259 -3.57 17.62 29.32
N LYS A 260 -4.49 16.87 28.71
CA LYS A 260 -4.19 15.90 27.64
C LYS A 260 -4.03 16.53 26.26
N GLY A 261 -4.12 17.86 26.15
CA GLY A 261 -3.99 18.61 24.90
C GLY A 261 -5.20 18.49 23.97
N LEU A 262 -6.37 18.18 24.51
CA LEU A 262 -7.64 18.04 23.79
C LEU A 262 -8.45 19.34 23.87
N LYS A 263 -9.11 19.70 22.77
CA LYS A 263 -10.09 20.79 22.71
C LYS A 263 -11.48 20.19 22.52
N ILE A 264 -12.26 20.16 23.59
CA ILE A 264 -13.64 19.65 23.59
C ILE A 264 -14.64 20.82 23.55
N SER A 265 -15.77 20.62 22.89
CA SER A 265 -16.85 21.61 22.76
C SER A 265 -18.21 21.14 23.30
N MET A 266 -18.32 19.85 23.66
CA MET A 266 -19.47 19.25 24.35
C MET A 266 -19.12 18.85 25.79
N ASP A 267 -20.11 18.39 26.56
CA ASP A 267 -19.89 17.77 27.86
C ASP A 267 -19.34 16.34 27.68
N TRP A 268 -18.32 15.96 28.46
CA TRP A 268 -17.67 14.65 28.40
C TRP A 268 -17.56 14.02 29.79
N GLU A 269 -17.63 12.70 29.86
CA GLU A 269 -17.19 11.96 31.04
C GLU A 269 -15.65 11.92 31.11
N VAL A 270 -15.12 11.90 32.34
CA VAL A 270 -13.67 11.77 32.59
C VAL A 270 -13.10 10.53 31.89
N GLU A 271 -13.79 9.38 31.99
CA GLU A 271 -13.38 8.14 31.33
C GLU A 271 -13.34 8.24 29.80
N ALA A 272 -14.27 9.00 29.20
CA ALA A 272 -14.32 9.23 27.76
C ALA A 272 -13.12 10.08 27.28
N VAL A 273 -12.75 11.10 28.06
CA VAL A 273 -11.54 11.91 27.82
C VAL A 273 -10.28 11.06 27.90
N GLU A 274 -10.17 10.20 28.92
CA GLU A 274 -9.03 9.29 29.07
C GLU A 274 -8.92 8.30 27.91
N LEU A 275 -10.05 7.77 27.43
CA LEU A 275 -10.08 6.84 26.31
C LEU A 275 -9.52 7.46 25.04
N VAL A 276 -9.97 8.67 24.67
CA VAL A 276 -9.44 9.39 23.49
C VAL A 276 -7.98 9.80 23.68
N ALA A 277 -7.58 10.12 24.92
CA ALA A 277 -6.19 10.42 25.24
C ALA A 277 -5.23 9.23 25.09
N ARG A 278 -5.73 7.99 24.93
CA ARG A 278 -4.89 6.82 24.58
C ARG A 278 -4.55 6.76 23.08
N SER A 279 -5.33 7.41 22.23
CA SER A 279 -5.05 7.44 20.79
C SER A 279 -3.74 8.21 20.49
N PRO A 280 -3.06 7.93 19.37
CA PRO A 280 -1.88 8.71 18.96
C PRO A 280 -2.18 10.20 18.86
N ARG A 281 -1.25 11.07 19.30
CA ARG A 281 -1.49 12.53 19.42
C ARG A 281 -2.07 13.17 18.17
N PHE A 282 -1.63 12.74 16.98
CA PHE A 282 -2.04 13.31 15.70
C PHE A 282 -3.49 13.04 15.31
N VAL A 283 -4.10 11.94 15.76
CA VAL A 283 -5.52 11.65 15.45
C VAL A 283 -6.48 12.26 16.45
N ARG A 284 -6.01 12.68 17.64
CA ARG A 284 -6.90 13.06 18.76
C ARG A 284 -7.83 14.22 18.41
N GLY A 285 -7.34 15.26 17.75
CA GLY A 285 -8.16 16.41 17.38
C GLY A 285 -9.28 16.03 16.41
N PHE A 286 -8.96 15.18 15.43
CA PHE A 286 -9.94 14.65 14.48
C PHE A 286 -10.94 13.70 15.17
N ALA A 287 -10.46 12.85 16.08
CA ALA A 287 -11.30 11.95 16.86
C ALA A 287 -12.31 12.72 17.73
N VAL A 288 -11.87 13.74 18.47
CA VAL A 288 -12.77 14.59 19.27
C VAL A 288 -13.81 15.25 18.36
N GLY A 289 -13.39 15.83 17.23
CA GLY A 289 -14.30 16.45 16.27
C GLY A 289 -15.39 15.49 15.77
N ASN A 290 -15.00 14.29 15.34
CA ASN A 290 -15.93 13.27 14.83
C ASN A 290 -16.86 12.72 15.90
N ILE A 291 -16.37 12.52 17.13
CA ILE A 291 -17.18 12.03 18.25
C ILE A 291 -18.25 13.07 18.60
N GLU A 292 -17.88 14.35 18.66
CA GLU A 292 -18.83 15.43 18.94
C GLU A 292 -19.82 15.63 17.79
N ASP A 293 -19.38 15.56 16.54
CA ASP A 293 -20.28 15.62 15.38
C ASP A 293 -21.31 14.47 15.42
N PHE A 294 -20.85 13.24 15.69
CA PHE A 294 -21.72 12.08 15.83
C PHE A 294 -22.73 12.26 16.98
N ALA A 295 -22.28 12.77 18.12
CA ALA A 295 -23.14 13.00 19.26
C ALA A 295 -24.18 14.10 18.99
N GLU A 296 -23.82 15.19 18.34
CA GLU A 296 -24.77 16.22 17.93
C GLU A 296 -25.80 15.65 16.94
N GLU A 297 -25.38 14.86 15.95
CA GLU A 297 -26.28 14.22 14.97
C GLU A 297 -27.27 13.24 15.62
N LYS A 298 -26.84 12.53 16.67
CA LYS A 298 -27.67 11.58 17.43
C LYS A 298 -28.44 12.23 18.58
N GLY A 299 -28.20 13.51 18.86
CA GLY A 299 -28.82 14.22 19.97
C GLY A 299 -28.32 13.79 21.35
N TYR A 300 -27.10 13.27 21.46
CA TYR A 300 -26.48 12.93 22.73
C TYR A 300 -25.96 14.18 23.43
N PRO A 301 -26.43 14.51 24.65
CA PRO A 301 -26.00 15.72 25.36
C PRO A 301 -24.65 15.56 26.07
N LEU A 302 -24.21 14.32 26.32
CA LEU A 302 -23.00 13.96 27.05
C LEU A 302 -22.22 12.88 26.29
N ILE A 303 -20.93 13.11 26.08
CA ILE A 303 -20.04 12.10 25.51
C ILE A 303 -19.62 11.12 26.60
N THR A 304 -20.17 9.92 26.52
CA THR A 304 -19.80 8.78 27.37
C THR A 304 -18.94 7.79 26.60
N ARG A 305 -18.37 6.80 27.29
CA ARG A 305 -17.70 5.68 26.65
C ARG A 305 -18.59 4.97 25.62
N ALA A 306 -19.87 4.78 25.92
CA ALA A 306 -20.81 4.10 25.03
C ALA A 306 -21.02 4.88 23.71
N VAL A 307 -21.06 6.21 23.78
CA VAL A 307 -21.16 7.07 22.58
C VAL A 307 -19.91 6.93 21.70
N ILE A 308 -18.73 6.86 22.30
CA ILE A 308 -17.47 6.62 21.55
C ILE A 308 -17.49 5.25 20.89
N GLU A 309 -17.93 4.21 21.62
CA GLU A 309 -18.01 2.84 21.09
C GLU A 309 -18.99 2.76 19.91
N GLU A 310 -20.17 3.36 20.01
CA GLU A 310 -21.16 3.44 18.93
C GLU A 310 -20.62 4.21 17.72
N GLN A 311 -19.94 5.34 17.94
CA GLN A 311 -19.31 6.12 16.87
C GLN A 311 -18.25 5.29 16.13
N MET A 312 -17.41 4.55 16.86
CA MET A 312 -16.38 3.70 16.28
C MET A 312 -16.97 2.53 15.49
N GLU A 313 -18.06 1.92 15.96
CA GLU A 313 -18.78 0.88 15.22
C GLU A 313 -19.39 1.42 13.93
N SER A 314 -20.08 2.57 13.99
CA SER A 314 -20.69 3.19 12.81
C SER A 314 -19.66 3.59 11.74
N SER A 315 -18.45 3.93 12.16
CA SER A 315 -17.33 4.28 11.28
C SER A 315 -16.52 3.07 10.78
N GLY A 316 -16.95 1.84 11.10
CA GLY A 316 -16.27 0.61 10.67
C GLY A 316 -14.90 0.36 11.35
N VAL A 317 -14.55 1.14 12.38
CA VAL A 317 -13.31 1.02 13.15
C VAL A 317 -13.50 0.28 14.48
N GLY A 318 -14.72 -0.17 14.78
CA GLY A 318 -15.06 -0.89 16.03
C GLY A 318 -14.18 -2.12 16.30
N LYS A 319 -13.63 -2.77 15.28
CA LYS A 319 -12.69 -3.91 15.43
C LYS A 319 -11.38 -3.56 16.15
N TYR A 320 -11.00 -2.28 16.20
CA TYR A 320 -9.77 -1.82 16.86
C TYR A 320 -9.95 -1.51 18.35
N LEU A 321 -11.18 -1.54 18.89
CA LEU A 321 -11.46 -1.38 20.32
C LEU A 321 -10.74 -2.39 21.21
N LYS A 322 -10.41 -3.57 20.67
CA LYS A 322 -9.70 -4.62 21.40
C LYS A 322 -8.27 -4.21 21.82
N PHE A 323 -7.68 -3.22 21.16
CA PHE A 323 -6.34 -2.69 21.49
C PHE A 323 -6.36 -1.53 22.48
N LEU A 324 -7.56 -1.03 22.84
CA LEU A 324 -7.75 0.06 23.81
C LEU A 324 -8.26 -0.44 25.17
N ARG A 325 -8.56 -1.75 25.29
CA ARG A 325 -8.94 -2.44 26.52
C ARG A 325 -7.74 -2.72 27.41
#